data_AF-A0A3C1C180-F1
#
_entry.id   AF-A0A3C1C180-F1
#
_cell.length_a   1.000
_cell.length_b   1.000
_cell.length_c   1.000
_cell.angle_alpha   90.00
_cell.angle_beta   90.00
_cell.angle_gamma   90.00
#
_symmetry.space_group_name_H-M   'P 1'
#
loop_
_entity.id
_entity.type
_entity.pdbx_description
1 polymer ?
#
loop_
_entity_poly.entity_id
_entity_poly.type
_entity_poly.pdbx_seq_one_letter_code
_entity_poly.pdbx_strand_id
1 'polypeptide(L)'
;MSLTIGRLIAYSMISILLAPLGVFAHCDTEAGPLIPEARAALEAGDPIPVLKWVGPAAEPEIRAAFAQAVAERAQGLEAREAADQKFLETLVRIHREGEGATYAGRKDEPVAPIVALADQALAAGSADEMIGKMSAHLEHAVREKFDRALETRRHQDESIEAGRAYVAAYVTYMHYVEAVHDALMAAGGHGHGEAAETDEGHDEPAEPAESGDHGH
;
A
#
# COMPACT_ATOMS: atom_id res chain seq x y z
N MET A 1 -34.15 -1.06 -45.90
CA MET A 1 -34.49 -0.27 -44.68
C MET A 1 -34.99 -1.29 -43.66
N SER A 2 -34.39 -1.59 -42.53
CA SER A 2 -33.37 -0.94 -41.70
C SER A 2 -32.68 -2.04 -40.88
N LEU A 3 -31.36 -2.17 -40.93
CA LEU A 3 -30.37 -1.62 -39.98
C LEU A 3 -30.44 -2.17 -38.54
N THR A 4 -29.49 -3.08 -38.27
CA THR A 4 -28.57 -3.11 -37.11
C THR A 4 -29.15 -3.21 -35.70
N ILE A 5 -29.10 -4.44 -35.17
CA ILE A 5 -29.08 -4.75 -33.75
C ILE A 5 -27.77 -4.20 -33.17
N GLY A 6 -27.86 -3.02 -32.57
CA GLY A 6 -26.75 -2.36 -31.89
C GLY A 6 -26.41 -3.06 -30.58
N ARG A 7 -25.25 -3.72 -30.56
CA ARG A 7 -24.54 -4.08 -29.33
C ARG A 7 -24.08 -2.79 -28.66
N LEU A 8 -24.82 -2.30 -27.67
CA LEU A 8 -24.28 -1.40 -26.65
C LEU A 8 -24.09 -2.22 -25.37
N ILE A 9 -22.92 -2.85 -25.25
CA ILE A 9 -22.37 -3.16 -23.94
C ILE A 9 -21.39 -2.01 -23.68
N ALA A 10 -21.80 -1.15 -22.76
CA ALA A 10 -21.03 0.00 -22.32
C ALA A 10 -19.66 -0.45 -21.82
N TYR A 11 -18.60 0.06 -22.44
CA TYR A 11 -17.26 0.04 -21.87
C TYR A 11 -17.29 0.89 -20.60
N SER A 12 -17.46 0.23 -19.44
CA SER A 12 -17.12 0.82 -18.16
C SER A 12 -15.59 0.84 -18.09
N MET A 13 -14.98 1.95 -18.52
CA MET A 13 -13.61 2.28 -18.13
C MET A 13 -13.62 2.54 -16.62
N ILE A 14 -13.40 1.50 -15.84
CA ILE A 14 -12.97 1.62 -14.45
C ILE A 14 -11.52 2.07 -14.51
N SER A 15 -11.33 3.39 -14.57
CA SER A 15 -10.03 4.01 -14.30
C SER A 15 -9.74 3.83 -12.82
N ILE A 16 -9.09 2.72 -12.46
CA ILE A 16 -8.43 2.59 -11.16
C ILE A 16 -7.30 3.62 -11.16
N LEU A 17 -7.55 4.77 -10.53
CA LEU A 17 -6.45 5.60 -10.05
C LEU A 17 -5.70 4.75 -9.03
N LEU A 18 -4.55 4.23 -9.43
CA LEU A 18 -3.54 3.73 -8.52
C LEU A 18 -2.99 4.95 -7.76
N ALA A 19 -3.71 5.40 -6.74
CA ALA A 19 -3.13 6.31 -5.76
C ALA A 19 -2.01 5.53 -5.06
N PRO A 20 -0.79 6.07 -4.93
CA PRO A 20 0.27 5.41 -4.18
C PRO A 20 -0.28 5.16 -2.78
N LEU A 21 -0.36 3.88 -2.41
CA LEU A 21 -0.90 3.44 -1.14
C LEU A 21 -0.16 4.18 -0.02
N GLY A 22 -0.89 4.88 0.84
CA GLY A 22 -0.38 5.67 1.97
C GLY A 22 0.37 4.85 3.03
N VAL A 23 0.70 3.59 2.75
CA VAL A 23 1.53 2.72 3.58
C VAL A 23 2.94 3.31 3.76
N PHE A 24 3.44 4.12 2.83
CA PHE A 24 4.76 4.76 2.94
C PHE A 24 4.75 6.18 3.53
N ALA A 25 3.57 6.78 3.72
CA ALA A 25 3.44 8.15 4.25
C ALA A 25 3.45 8.22 5.79
N HIS A 26 3.78 7.13 6.48
CA HIS A 26 3.98 7.16 7.94
C HIS A 26 5.45 7.46 8.29
N CYS A 27 6.39 7.08 7.43
CA CYS A 27 7.83 7.27 7.64
C CYS A 27 8.24 8.74 7.69
N ASP A 28 7.49 9.66 7.06
CA ASP A 28 7.73 11.10 7.04
C ASP A 28 6.98 11.89 8.14
N THR A 29 6.37 11.18 9.10
CA THR A 29 5.66 11.78 10.26
C THR A 29 6.54 11.81 11.51
N GLU A 30 6.35 12.79 12.41
CA GLU A 30 7.09 12.85 13.70
C GLU A 30 6.85 11.61 14.58
N ALA A 31 5.69 10.95 14.40
CA ALA A 31 5.32 9.71 15.09
C ALA A 31 5.72 8.42 14.34
N GLY A 32 6.31 8.54 13.14
CA GLY A 32 6.80 7.44 12.33
C GLY A 32 8.14 6.90 12.81
N PRO A 33 8.65 5.80 12.23
CA PRO A 33 9.88 5.15 12.69
C PRO A 33 11.17 5.92 12.35
N LEU A 34 11.19 6.69 11.25
CA LEU A 34 12.41 7.33 10.73
C LEU A 34 12.90 8.49 11.60
N ILE A 35 12.00 9.40 12.02
CA ILE A 35 12.37 10.63 12.73
C ILE A 35 12.95 10.34 14.12
N PRO A 36 12.32 9.52 14.99
CA PRO A 36 12.88 9.15 16.29
C PRO A 36 14.24 8.47 16.16
N GLU A 37 14.41 7.58 15.17
CA GLU A 37 15.69 6.91 14.93
C GLU A 37 16.76 7.89 14.46
N ALA A 38 16.42 8.84 13.59
CA ALA A 38 17.34 9.88 13.14
C ALA A 38 17.79 10.82 14.27
N ARG A 39 16.89 11.18 15.18
CA ARG A 39 17.24 11.94 16.38
C ARG A 39 18.20 11.14 17.26
N ALA A 40 17.90 9.86 17.52
CA ALA A 40 18.79 8.99 18.30
C ALA A 40 20.18 8.83 17.64
N ALA A 41 20.23 8.70 16.32
CA ALA A 41 21.47 8.64 15.55
C ALA A 41 22.29 9.93 15.72
N LEU A 42 21.66 11.11 15.56
CA LEU A 42 22.31 12.41 15.78
C LEU A 42 22.83 12.56 17.22
N GLU A 43 22.10 12.08 18.23
CA GLU A 43 22.59 12.04 19.62
C GLU A 43 23.82 11.15 19.78
N ALA A 44 23.82 9.98 19.16
CA ALA A 44 24.93 9.02 19.22
C ALA A 44 26.13 9.44 18.36
N GLY A 45 25.94 10.34 17.40
CA GLY A 45 26.95 10.68 16.38
C GLY A 45 27.25 9.52 15.43
N ASP A 46 26.35 8.55 15.32
CA ASP A 46 26.48 7.38 14.45
C ASP A 46 25.47 7.45 13.30
N PRO A 47 25.89 7.58 12.03
CA PRO A 47 24.98 7.60 10.91
C PRO A 47 24.44 6.22 10.54
N ILE A 48 25.03 5.11 10.99
CA ILE A 48 24.65 3.75 10.54
C ILE A 48 23.14 3.48 10.68
N PRO A 49 22.46 3.83 11.80
CA PRO A 49 21.03 3.58 11.95
C PRO A 49 20.15 4.26 10.90
N VAL A 50 20.57 5.42 10.37
CA VAL A 50 19.77 6.18 9.38
C VAL A 50 20.03 5.77 7.93
N LEU A 51 21.20 5.23 7.62
CA LEU A 51 21.58 4.89 6.24
C LEU A 51 20.74 3.75 5.66
N LYS A 52 20.17 2.89 6.49
CA LYS A 52 19.29 1.79 6.05
C LYS A 52 17.97 2.29 5.43
N TRP A 53 17.61 3.55 5.65
CA TRP A 53 16.36 4.15 5.17
C TRP A 53 16.48 4.79 3.78
N VAL A 54 17.67 4.80 3.19
CA VAL A 54 17.89 5.42 1.88
C VAL A 54 18.51 4.43 0.90
N GLY A 55 18.31 4.67 -0.39
CA GLY A 55 18.95 3.87 -1.43
C GLY A 55 20.48 4.02 -1.43
N PRO A 56 21.24 3.01 -1.90
CA PRO A 56 22.71 3.03 -1.88
C PRO A 56 23.33 4.27 -2.56
N ALA A 57 22.69 4.78 -3.61
CA ALA A 57 23.16 5.95 -4.33
C ALA A 57 23.10 7.25 -3.51
N ALA A 58 22.20 7.33 -2.52
CA ALA A 58 22.01 8.49 -1.67
C ALA A 58 22.84 8.43 -0.37
N GLU A 59 23.46 7.28 -0.06
CA GLU A 59 24.28 7.10 1.14
C GLU A 59 25.36 8.19 1.31
N PRO A 60 26.13 8.59 0.26
CA PRO A 60 27.15 9.63 0.41
C PRO A 60 26.55 11.00 0.78
N GLU A 61 25.39 11.36 0.23
CA GLU A 61 24.69 12.61 0.53
C GLU A 61 24.23 12.63 2.00
N ILE A 62 23.63 11.54 2.48
CA ILE A 62 23.18 11.44 3.88
C ILE A 62 24.36 11.49 4.84
N ARG A 63 25.48 10.81 4.53
CA ARG A 63 26.69 10.89 5.38
C ARG A 63 27.22 12.32 5.49
N ALA A 64 27.26 13.05 4.39
CA ALA A 64 27.70 14.44 4.37
C ALA A 64 26.77 15.34 5.18
N ALA A 65 25.45 15.22 4.97
CA ALA A 65 24.44 15.97 5.70
C ALA A 65 24.48 15.67 7.21
N PHE A 66 24.67 14.40 7.59
CA PHE A 66 24.78 13.96 8.98
C PHE A 66 26.01 14.56 9.67
N ALA A 67 27.18 14.48 9.01
CA ALA A 67 28.42 15.05 9.55
C ALA A 67 28.31 16.58 9.75
N GLN A 68 27.68 17.27 8.80
CA GLN A 68 27.38 18.70 8.93
C GLN A 68 26.47 18.99 10.12
N ALA A 69 25.38 18.22 10.27
CA ALA A 69 24.45 18.40 11.38
C ALA A 69 25.15 18.20 12.73
N VAL A 70 25.94 17.13 12.89
CA VAL A 70 26.72 16.89 14.12
C VAL A 70 27.66 18.06 14.45
N ALA A 71 28.33 18.63 13.45
CA ALA A 71 29.23 19.77 13.65
C ALA A 71 28.47 21.05 14.05
N GLU A 72 27.32 21.32 13.43
CA GLU A 72 26.48 22.49 13.74
C GLU A 72 25.83 22.36 15.14
N ARG A 73 25.41 21.16 15.54
CA ARG A 73 24.83 20.88 16.87
C ARG A 73 25.75 21.23 18.03
N ALA A 74 27.06 21.22 17.83
CA ALA A 74 28.04 21.57 18.86
C ALA A 74 28.08 23.07 19.20
N GLN A 75 27.38 23.93 18.44
CA GLN A 75 27.46 25.39 18.56
C GLN A 75 26.44 26.00 19.55
N GLY A 76 25.57 25.18 20.16
CA GLY A 76 24.59 25.62 21.15
C GLY A 76 23.21 25.00 20.94
N LEU A 77 22.27 25.28 21.85
CA LEU A 77 20.92 24.69 21.82
C LEU A 77 20.12 25.09 20.56
N GLU A 78 20.16 26.37 20.19
CA GLU A 78 19.46 26.87 18.99
C GLU A 78 20.06 26.28 17.70
N ALA A 79 21.40 26.23 17.62
CA ALA A 79 22.10 25.62 16.48
C ALA A 79 21.81 24.12 16.38
N ARG A 80 21.67 23.43 17.52
CA ARG A 80 21.30 22.03 17.56
C ARG A 80 19.91 21.78 16.99
N GLU A 81 18.91 22.55 17.41
CA GLU A 81 17.55 22.40 16.88
C GLU A 81 17.50 22.68 15.38
N ALA A 82 18.16 23.76 14.92
CA ALA A 82 18.23 24.09 13.49
C ALA A 82 18.94 22.99 12.66
N ALA A 83 20.03 22.44 13.17
CA ALA A 83 20.78 21.36 12.52
C ALA A 83 19.97 20.05 12.44
N ASP A 84 19.28 19.69 13.52
CA ASP A 84 18.39 18.53 13.56
C ASP A 84 17.27 18.68 12.51
N GLN A 85 16.60 19.84 12.47
CA GLN A 85 15.51 20.09 11.51
C GLN A 85 16.00 20.00 10.06
N LYS A 86 17.15 20.61 9.75
CA LYS A 86 17.74 20.56 8.41
C LYS A 86 18.12 19.14 7.98
N PHE A 87 18.70 18.36 8.89
CA PHE A 87 19.05 16.97 8.61
C PHE A 87 17.79 16.12 8.38
N LEU A 88 16.78 16.25 9.24
CA LEU A 88 15.54 15.51 9.14
C LEU A 88 14.80 15.83 7.83
N GLU A 89 14.77 17.09 7.40
CA GLU A 89 14.22 17.50 6.09
C GLU A 89 14.93 16.79 4.94
N THR A 90 16.26 16.74 4.98
CA THR A 90 17.08 16.11 3.95
C THR A 90 16.85 14.60 3.91
N LEU A 91 16.88 13.94 5.07
CA LEU A 91 16.69 12.50 5.20
C LEU A 91 15.28 12.08 4.72
N VAL A 92 14.25 12.76 5.20
CA VAL A 92 12.87 12.46 4.82
C VAL A 92 12.65 12.67 3.32
N ARG A 93 13.15 13.76 2.75
CA ARG A 93 13.07 14.01 1.30
C ARG A 93 13.68 12.85 0.50
N ILE A 94 14.92 12.47 0.82
CA ILE A 94 15.64 11.40 0.10
C ILE A 94 14.97 10.05 0.28
N HIS A 95 14.48 9.75 1.48
CA HIS A 95 13.72 8.53 1.76
C HIS A 95 12.48 8.45 0.86
N ARG A 96 11.67 9.51 0.83
CA ARG A 96 10.45 9.61 0.01
C ARG A 96 10.76 9.52 -1.49
N GLU A 97 11.81 10.20 -1.95
CA GLU A 97 12.29 10.08 -3.33
C GLU A 97 12.68 8.63 -3.68
N GLY A 98 13.31 7.91 -2.74
CA GLY A 98 13.63 6.48 -2.88
C GLY A 98 12.41 5.57 -2.99
N GLU A 99 11.28 5.98 -2.44
CA GLU A 99 9.98 5.30 -2.58
C GLU A 99 9.23 5.69 -3.86
N GLY A 100 9.81 6.57 -4.69
CA GLY A 100 9.14 7.15 -5.86
C GLY A 100 8.04 8.15 -5.51
N ALA A 101 8.05 8.68 -4.29
CA ALA A 101 7.04 9.60 -3.79
C ALA A 101 7.55 11.04 -3.71
N THR A 102 6.68 12.00 -4.00
CA THR A 102 7.01 13.42 -3.91
C THR A 102 7.15 13.86 -2.45
N TYR A 103 8.20 14.60 -2.14
CA TYR A 103 8.36 15.26 -0.84
C TYR A 103 7.44 16.48 -0.72
N ALA A 104 6.62 16.52 0.32
CA ALA A 104 5.65 17.60 0.60
C ALA A 104 5.92 18.32 1.93
N GLY A 105 7.10 18.12 2.53
CA GLY A 105 7.40 18.53 3.91
C GLY A 105 7.21 17.39 4.91
N ARG A 106 7.86 17.49 6.08
CA ARG A 106 7.55 16.65 7.23
C ARG A 106 6.13 16.91 7.71
N LYS A 107 5.43 15.86 8.10
CA LYS A 107 4.03 15.95 8.54
C LYS A 107 3.90 15.76 10.06
N ASP A 108 2.99 16.52 10.65
CA ASP A 108 2.54 16.34 12.03
C ASP A 108 1.15 15.67 12.06
N GLU A 109 0.99 14.64 11.23
CA GLU A 109 -0.25 13.88 11.14
C GLU A 109 -0.14 12.60 12.00
N PRO A 110 -1.20 12.20 12.72
CA PRO A 110 -1.19 10.97 13.47
C PRO A 110 -1.10 9.76 12.52
N VAL A 111 -0.24 8.81 12.85
CA VAL A 111 -0.13 7.53 12.14
C VAL A 111 -1.44 6.74 12.32
N ALA A 112 -1.88 6.06 11.26
CA ALA A 112 -3.05 5.19 11.34
C ALA A 112 -2.88 4.15 12.46
N PRO A 113 -3.88 3.91 13.33
CA PRO A 113 -3.69 3.07 14.52
C PRO A 113 -3.16 1.67 14.23
N ILE A 114 -3.55 1.06 13.10
CA ILE A 114 -3.06 -0.26 12.70
C ILE A 114 -1.58 -0.26 12.31
N VAL A 115 -1.11 0.82 11.68
CA VAL A 115 0.31 0.98 11.31
C VAL A 115 1.15 1.18 12.56
N ALA A 116 0.69 2.03 13.49
CA ALA A 116 1.36 2.22 14.78
C ALA A 116 1.43 0.92 15.60
N LEU A 117 0.39 0.08 15.58
CA LEU A 117 0.41 -1.24 16.21
C LEU A 117 1.39 -2.21 15.53
N ALA A 118 1.53 -2.15 14.20
CA ALA A 118 2.50 -2.95 13.47
C ALA A 118 3.94 -2.56 13.80
N ASP A 119 4.25 -1.26 13.86
CA ASP A 119 5.56 -0.76 14.28
C ASP A 119 5.89 -1.19 15.72
N GLN A 120 4.91 -1.09 16.63
CA GLN A 120 5.06 -1.56 18.00
C GLN A 120 5.30 -3.07 18.08
N ALA A 121 4.62 -3.86 17.25
CA ALA A 121 4.84 -5.30 17.18
C ALA A 121 6.27 -5.66 16.74
N LEU A 122 6.80 -4.95 15.73
CA LEU A 122 8.19 -5.10 15.29
C LEU A 122 9.18 -4.71 16.40
N ALA A 123 8.95 -3.57 17.06
CA ALA A 123 9.79 -3.11 18.17
C ALA A 123 9.76 -4.06 19.38
N ALA A 124 8.60 -4.65 19.68
CA ALA A 124 8.43 -5.60 20.77
C ALA A 124 8.89 -7.03 20.43
N GLY A 125 9.13 -7.32 19.14
CA GLY A 125 9.44 -8.67 18.66
C GLY A 125 8.29 -9.67 18.78
N SER A 126 7.04 -9.20 18.93
CA SER A 126 5.84 -10.03 18.99
C SER A 126 4.66 -9.34 18.30
N ALA A 127 3.92 -10.12 17.49
CA ALA A 127 2.71 -9.68 16.82
C ALA A 127 1.42 -9.93 17.62
N ASP A 128 1.50 -10.52 18.82
CA ASP A 128 0.34 -11.07 19.53
C ASP A 128 -0.72 -10.01 19.87
N GLU A 129 -0.31 -8.84 20.37
CA GLU A 129 -1.26 -7.77 20.69
C GLU A 129 -1.96 -7.24 19.44
N MET A 130 -1.20 -7.01 18.37
CA MET A 130 -1.73 -6.55 17.09
C MET A 130 -2.73 -7.58 16.52
N ILE A 131 -2.35 -8.85 16.47
CA ILE A 131 -3.20 -9.96 16.01
C ILE A 131 -4.47 -10.03 16.86
N GLY A 132 -4.36 -9.90 18.19
CA GLY A 132 -5.51 -9.90 19.10
C GLY A 132 -6.50 -8.80 18.79
N LYS A 133 -6.02 -7.56 18.60
CA LYS A 133 -6.88 -6.40 18.25
C LYS A 133 -7.52 -6.56 16.87
N MET A 134 -6.75 -7.00 15.87
CA MET A 134 -7.27 -7.24 14.51
C MET A 134 -8.35 -8.33 14.51
N SER A 135 -8.10 -9.44 15.21
CA SER A 135 -9.03 -10.56 15.31
C SER A 135 -10.33 -10.16 16.01
N ALA A 136 -10.23 -9.40 17.10
CA ALA A 136 -11.40 -8.90 17.82
C ALA A 136 -12.25 -7.95 16.95
N HIS A 137 -11.61 -7.07 16.17
CA HIS A 137 -12.32 -6.18 15.26
C HIS A 137 -13.02 -6.96 14.14
N LEU A 138 -12.34 -7.94 13.55
CA LEU A 138 -12.92 -8.83 12.56
C LEU A 138 -14.12 -9.60 13.12
N GLU A 139 -13.96 -10.23 14.28
CA GLU A 139 -15.02 -10.99 14.94
C GLU A 139 -16.26 -10.11 15.15
N HIS A 140 -16.07 -8.92 15.72
CA HIS A 140 -17.16 -7.99 15.96
C HIS A 140 -17.89 -7.61 14.66
N ALA A 141 -17.15 -7.22 13.63
CA ALA A 141 -17.72 -6.76 12.38
C ALA A 141 -18.43 -7.87 11.57
N VAL A 142 -17.95 -9.11 11.64
CA VAL A 142 -18.62 -10.29 11.06
C VAL A 142 -19.89 -10.61 11.84
N ARG A 143 -19.80 -10.67 13.17
CA ARG A 143 -20.93 -11.02 14.06
C ARG A 143 -22.07 -10.02 13.92
N GLU A 144 -21.78 -8.72 13.91
CA GLU A 144 -22.78 -7.67 13.72
C GLU A 144 -23.60 -7.86 12.44
N LYS A 145 -22.91 -8.09 11.31
CA LYS A 145 -23.56 -8.27 10.00
C LYS A 145 -24.33 -9.59 9.92
N PHE A 146 -23.77 -10.65 10.51
CA PHE A 146 -24.44 -11.94 10.62
C PHE A 146 -25.74 -11.82 11.43
N ASP A 147 -25.69 -11.23 12.62
CA ASP A 147 -26.85 -11.07 13.49
C ASP A 147 -27.93 -10.21 12.81
N ARG A 148 -27.55 -9.16 12.08
CA ARG A 148 -28.48 -8.35 11.28
C ARG A 148 -29.15 -9.15 10.16
N ALA A 149 -28.38 -9.95 9.43
CA ALA A 149 -28.91 -10.82 8.38
C ALA A 149 -29.83 -11.90 8.97
N LEU A 150 -29.45 -12.49 10.11
CA LEU A 150 -30.23 -13.51 10.78
C LEU A 150 -31.55 -12.95 11.34
N GLU A 151 -31.52 -11.76 11.93
CA GLU A 151 -32.72 -11.12 12.46
C GLU A 151 -33.70 -10.78 11.35
N THR A 152 -33.25 -10.12 10.28
CA THR A 152 -34.12 -9.79 9.14
C THR A 152 -34.65 -11.04 8.43
N ARG A 153 -33.86 -12.13 8.39
CA ARG A 153 -34.30 -13.42 7.84
C ARG A 153 -35.54 -13.98 8.53
N ARG A 154 -35.70 -13.76 9.84
CA ARG A 154 -36.86 -14.26 10.60
C ARG A 154 -38.19 -13.68 10.10
N HIS A 155 -38.14 -12.49 9.51
CA HIS A 155 -39.30 -11.73 9.04
C HIS A 155 -39.42 -11.69 7.51
N GLN A 156 -38.52 -12.37 6.78
CA GLN A 156 -38.35 -12.19 5.32
C GLN A 156 -39.63 -12.45 4.50
N ASP A 157 -40.53 -13.30 5.01
CA ASP A 157 -41.75 -13.72 4.32
C ASP A 157 -43.02 -13.01 4.84
N GLU A 158 -42.88 -12.04 5.76
CA GLU A 158 -44.01 -11.30 6.33
C GLU A 158 -44.55 -10.22 5.38
N SER A 159 -43.68 -9.62 4.55
CA SER A 159 -44.05 -8.65 3.52
C SER A 159 -42.94 -8.51 2.46
N ILE A 160 -43.25 -7.86 1.34
CA ILE A 160 -42.26 -7.53 0.30
C ILE A 160 -41.16 -6.63 0.87
N GLU A 161 -41.52 -5.68 1.72
CA GLU A 161 -40.59 -4.76 2.37
C GLU A 161 -39.66 -5.50 3.34
N ALA A 162 -40.19 -6.45 4.12
CA ALA A 162 -39.40 -7.28 5.02
C ALA A 162 -38.44 -8.20 4.25
N GLY A 163 -38.90 -8.82 3.15
CA GLY A 163 -38.07 -9.60 2.25
C GLY A 163 -36.93 -8.77 1.64
N ARG A 164 -37.20 -7.53 1.21
CA ARG A 164 -36.17 -6.61 0.69
C ARG A 164 -35.16 -6.22 1.77
N ALA A 165 -35.60 -6.01 3.01
CA ALA A 165 -34.71 -5.71 4.13
C ALA A 165 -33.79 -6.90 4.43
N TYR A 166 -34.28 -8.13 4.36
CA TYR A 166 -33.45 -9.33 4.47
C TYR A 166 -32.44 -9.43 3.33
N VAL A 167 -32.86 -9.29 2.07
CA VAL A 167 -31.94 -9.37 0.93
C VAL A 167 -30.81 -8.34 1.05
N ALA A 168 -31.13 -7.11 1.46
CA ALA A 168 -30.11 -6.08 1.70
C ALA A 168 -29.10 -6.52 2.78
N ALA A 169 -29.56 -7.00 3.94
CA ALA A 169 -28.69 -7.47 5.01
C ALA A 169 -27.86 -8.70 4.60
N TYR A 170 -28.47 -9.64 3.87
CA TYR A 170 -27.81 -10.83 3.33
C TYR A 170 -26.66 -10.46 2.40
N VAL A 171 -26.90 -9.58 1.41
CA VAL A 171 -25.88 -9.16 0.45
C VAL A 171 -24.75 -8.42 1.16
N THR A 172 -25.07 -7.53 2.12
CA THR A 172 -24.05 -6.84 2.92
C THR A 172 -23.17 -7.82 3.70
N TYR A 173 -23.76 -8.83 4.33
CA TYR A 173 -23.02 -9.86 5.05
C TYR A 173 -22.12 -10.68 4.11
N MET A 174 -22.66 -11.15 2.98
CA MET A 174 -21.91 -11.97 2.01
C MET A 174 -20.73 -11.20 1.40
N HIS A 175 -20.96 -9.99 0.88
CA HIS A 175 -19.87 -9.18 0.32
C HIS A 175 -18.79 -8.86 1.35
N TYR A 176 -19.16 -8.66 2.63
CA TYR A 176 -18.17 -8.40 3.66
C TYR A 176 -17.30 -9.62 3.94
N VAL A 177 -17.89 -10.81 4.09
CA VAL A 177 -17.13 -12.05 4.34
C VAL A 177 -16.26 -12.42 3.15
N GLU A 178 -16.78 -12.30 1.92
CA GLU A 178 -16.02 -12.52 0.69
C GLU A 178 -14.83 -11.57 0.59
N ALA A 179 -15.04 -10.26 0.78
CA ALA A 179 -13.96 -9.27 0.73
C ALA A 179 -12.87 -9.52 1.78
N VAL A 180 -13.25 -9.93 3.00
CA VAL A 180 -12.27 -10.29 4.04
C VAL A 180 -11.48 -11.55 3.64
N HIS A 181 -12.18 -12.60 3.19
CA HIS A 181 -11.53 -13.84 2.76
C HIS A 181 -10.54 -13.58 1.62
N ASP A 182 -10.97 -12.84 0.62
CA ASP A 182 -10.13 -12.54 -0.55
C ASP A 182 -8.93 -11.67 -0.19
N ALA A 183 -9.10 -10.69 0.69
CA ALA A 183 -7.98 -9.89 1.20
C ALA A 183 -6.95 -10.75 1.96
N LEU A 184 -7.40 -11.75 2.72
CA LEU A 184 -6.52 -12.70 3.41
C LEU A 184 -5.83 -13.67 2.45
N MET A 185 -6.52 -14.11 1.40
CA MET A 185 -5.96 -15.04 0.40
C MET A 185 -5.02 -14.36 -0.59
N ALA A 186 -5.27 -13.11 -0.96
CA ALA A 186 -4.42 -12.31 -1.83
C ALA A 186 -3.06 -11.97 -1.19
N ALA A 187 -2.95 -12.05 0.15
CA ALA A 187 -1.75 -11.74 0.91
C ALA A 187 -0.56 -12.72 0.67
N GLY A 188 -0.72 -13.74 -0.18
CA GLY A 188 0.37 -14.59 -0.66
C GLY A 188 1.14 -14.07 -1.87
N GLY A 189 0.74 -12.94 -2.48
CA GLY A 189 1.27 -12.45 -3.75
C GLY A 189 1.67 -10.98 -3.76
N HIS A 190 2.64 -10.59 -2.94
CA HIS A 190 3.37 -9.32 -3.13
C HIS A 190 4.82 -9.60 -3.51
N GLY A 191 4.99 -10.15 -4.71
CA GLY A 191 6.24 -10.05 -5.47
C GLY A 191 6.16 -8.80 -6.34
N HIS A 192 6.96 -7.78 -6.02
CA HIS A 192 7.40 -6.84 -7.06
C HIS A 192 8.27 -7.63 -8.03
N GLY A 193 7.81 -7.87 -9.25
CA GLY A 193 8.63 -8.50 -10.30
C GLY A 193 7.81 -9.22 -11.37
N GLU A 194 7.86 -8.64 -12.57
CA GLU A 194 7.52 -9.21 -13.88
C GLU A 194 6.05 -9.57 -14.17
N ALA A 195 5.42 -8.72 -14.99
CA ALA A 195 4.43 -9.20 -15.93
C ALA A 195 5.11 -10.24 -16.83
N ALA A 196 4.72 -11.50 -16.71
CA ALA A 196 5.00 -12.49 -17.73
C ALA A 196 4.18 -12.10 -18.97
N GLU A 197 4.83 -11.41 -19.90
CA GLU A 197 4.40 -11.32 -21.29
C GLU A 197 4.28 -12.75 -21.83
N THR A 198 3.07 -13.15 -22.20
CA THR A 198 2.88 -14.27 -23.12
C THR A 198 3.23 -13.76 -24.52
N ASP A 199 4.47 -14.00 -24.91
CA ASP A 199 4.90 -14.03 -26.31
C ASP A 199 4.16 -15.17 -27.02
N GLU A 200 3.21 -14.82 -27.88
CA GLU A 200 2.82 -15.67 -29.01
C GLU A 200 2.95 -14.88 -30.31
N GLY A 201 4.20 -14.71 -30.75
CA GLY A 201 4.49 -14.60 -32.17
C GLY A 201 4.19 -15.92 -32.87
N HIS A 202 3.15 -15.95 -33.70
CA HIS A 202 3.04 -16.93 -34.79
C HIS A 202 3.19 -16.18 -36.11
N ASP A 203 4.43 -16.19 -36.60
CA ASP A 203 4.81 -15.73 -37.92
C ASP A 203 4.11 -16.55 -39.01
N GLU A 204 3.56 -15.81 -39.96
CA GLU A 204 3.07 -16.26 -41.26
C GLU A 204 4.26 -16.71 -42.13
N PRO A 205 4.29 -17.95 -42.66
CA PRO A 205 5.33 -18.32 -43.62
C PRO A 205 4.95 -17.82 -45.02
N ALA A 206 5.81 -16.93 -45.52
CA ALA A 206 5.84 -16.43 -46.88
C ALA A 206 5.96 -17.55 -47.94
N GLU A 207 5.20 -17.40 -49.02
CA GLU A 207 5.36 -18.14 -50.28
C GLU A 207 6.76 -17.93 -50.90
N PRO A 208 7.31 -18.97 -51.55
CA PRO A 208 8.23 -18.78 -52.67
C PRO A 208 7.59 -19.17 -54.00
N ALA A 209 7.80 -18.31 -54.99
CA ALA A 209 7.40 -18.48 -56.38
C ALA A 209 8.30 -19.46 -57.16
N GLU A 210 7.63 -20.28 -57.99
CA GLU A 210 7.98 -20.83 -59.32
C GLU A 210 9.34 -21.52 -59.60
N SER A 211 9.29 -22.77 -60.09
CA SER A 211 9.61 -23.13 -61.50
C SER A 211 9.69 -24.66 -61.73
N GLY A 212 9.17 -25.13 -62.88
CA GLY A 212 9.76 -26.25 -63.63
C GLY A 212 9.05 -27.62 -63.69
N ASP A 213 8.14 -27.75 -64.67
CA ASP A 213 8.10 -28.76 -65.76
C ASP A 213 8.23 -30.31 -65.52
N HIS A 214 7.51 -31.04 -66.39
CA HIS A 214 7.43 -32.48 -66.70
C HIS A 214 6.45 -33.31 -65.84
N GLY A 215 5.42 -34.01 -66.33
CA GLY A 215 5.00 -34.42 -67.68
C GLY A 215 4.54 -35.89 -67.66
N HIS A 216 3.23 -36.16 -67.70
CA HIS A 216 2.52 -37.27 -68.36
C HIS A 216 1.03 -37.23 -68.04
#